data_AF-A0A2N3HRW9-F1
#
_entry.id   AF-A0A2N3HRW9-F1
#
_cell.length_a   1.000
_cell.length_b   1.000
_cell.length_c   1.000
_cell.angle_alpha   90.00
_cell.angle_beta   90.00
_cell.angle_gamma   90.00
#
_symmetry.space_group_name_H-M   'P 1'
#
loop_
_entity.id
_entity.type
_entity.pdbx_description
1 polymer ?
#
loop_
_entity_poly.entity_id
_entity_poly.type
_entity_poly.pdbx_seq_one_letter_code
_entity_poly.pdbx_strand_id
1 'polypeptide(L)'
;MFKFRKKYNDFIKPSEELKETPSGSIKDFIDGSILTKAEVVYQLPFIIFLVVLGIFYISNRYRSERVYRDMVSLEQELKELRFEAITTASALMYMSKQSEVVKRVENEGLDLMEATEPPIKIYLKK
;
A
#
# COMPACT_ATOMS: atom_id res chain seq x y z
N MET A 1 85.25 40.48 -13.62
CA MET A 1 85.72 40.13 -12.26
C MET A 1 84.50 39.85 -11.40
N PHE A 2 84.40 38.62 -10.86
CA PHE A 2 83.71 38.13 -9.64
C PHE A 2 82.90 39.13 -8.76
N LYS A 3 81.81 38.82 -8.03
CA LYS A 3 81.03 37.62 -7.66
C LYS A 3 79.67 38.10 -7.07
N PHE A 4 78.65 37.23 -7.17
CA PHE A 4 77.52 36.95 -6.25
C PHE A 4 77.03 38.02 -5.25
N ARG A 5 75.70 38.27 -5.27
CA ARG A 5 74.81 37.98 -4.13
C ARG A 5 73.42 37.55 -4.64
N LYS A 6 73.03 36.32 -4.32
CA LYS A 6 71.63 35.86 -4.32
C LYS A 6 70.92 36.54 -3.16
N LYS A 7 69.74 37.10 -3.39
CA LYS A 7 68.79 37.47 -2.34
C LYS A 7 67.42 36.90 -2.74
N TYR A 8 67.05 35.80 -2.09
CA TYR A 8 65.69 35.25 -2.14
C TYR A 8 64.90 35.93 -1.02
N ASN A 9 63.93 36.74 -1.41
CA ASN A 9 62.92 37.42 -0.61
C ASN A 9 61.79 37.67 -1.63
N ASP A 10 60.53 37.26 -1.46
CA ASP A 10 59.77 37.01 -0.25
C ASP A 10 58.63 36.02 -0.52
N PHE A 11 58.16 35.41 0.56
CA PHE A 11 57.04 34.49 0.64
C PHE A 11 55.80 34.98 -0.10
N ILE A 12 55.35 34.21 -1.10
CA ILE A 12 53.99 34.29 -1.61
C ILE A 12 53.13 33.41 -0.71
N LYS A 13 52.07 34.00 -0.14
CA LYS A 13 51.13 33.32 0.75
C LYS A 13 50.59 32.04 0.09
N PRO A 14 50.57 30.89 0.78
CA PRO A 14 50.16 29.60 0.23
C PRO A 14 48.64 29.46 0.04
N SER A 15 47.89 30.55 -0.04
CA SER A 15 46.42 30.53 -0.06
C SER A 15 45.79 30.60 -1.45
N GLU A 16 46.57 30.81 -2.52
CA GLU A 16 46.00 31.01 -3.88
C GLU A 16 46.35 29.93 -4.90
N GLU A 17 47.22 28.98 -4.57
CA GLU A 17 47.46 27.83 -5.42
C GLU A 17 46.89 26.58 -4.74
N LEU A 18 45.74 26.14 -5.25
CA LEU A 18 45.30 24.74 -5.41
C LEU A 18 43.77 24.71 -5.43
N LYS A 19 43.18 24.53 -6.62
CA LYS A 19 42.09 23.57 -6.88
C LYS A 19 41.69 23.58 -8.36
N GLU A 20 42.59 23.09 -9.21
CA GLU A 20 42.13 22.42 -10.41
C GLU A 20 41.61 21.04 -10.01
N THR A 21 40.30 20.95 -9.82
CA THR A 21 39.61 19.66 -9.77
C THR A 21 38.38 19.79 -10.66
N PRO A 22 37.98 18.73 -11.38
CA PRO A 22 36.69 18.68 -12.08
C PRO A 22 35.49 18.68 -11.11
N SER A 23 35.70 19.08 -9.85
CA SER A 23 34.71 19.14 -8.77
C SER A 23 33.90 20.43 -8.77
N GLY A 24 34.17 21.38 -9.67
CA GLY A 24 33.41 22.64 -9.80
C GLY A 24 31.92 22.37 -9.95
N SER A 25 31.49 21.62 -10.98
CA SER A 25 30.05 21.40 -11.23
C SER A 25 29.28 20.70 -10.11
N ILE A 26 29.91 19.80 -9.34
CA ILE A 26 29.24 19.11 -8.21
C ILE A 26 29.23 20.01 -6.97
N LYS A 27 30.33 20.73 -6.70
CA LYS A 27 30.38 21.70 -5.60
C LYS A 27 29.45 22.87 -5.84
N ASP A 28 29.40 23.40 -7.05
CA ASP A 28 28.51 24.48 -7.47
C ASP A 28 27.04 24.07 -7.40
N PHE A 29 26.74 22.77 -7.59
CA PHE A 29 25.40 22.23 -7.40
C PHE A 29 25.02 22.12 -5.92
N ILE A 30 25.96 21.72 -5.06
CA ILE A 30 25.73 21.59 -3.60
C ILE A 30 25.71 22.96 -2.91
N ASP A 31 26.57 23.88 -3.33
CA ASP A 31 26.70 25.24 -2.79
C ASP A 31 25.60 26.18 -3.30
N GLY A 32 24.75 25.71 -4.23
CA GLY A 32 23.58 26.43 -4.71
C GLY A 32 23.90 27.59 -5.66
N SER A 33 25.17 27.78 -6.06
CA SER A 33 25.57 28.81 -7.01
C SER A 33 24.92 28.64 -8.39
N ILE A 34 24.50 27.42 -8.73
CA ILE A 34 23.68 27.12 -9.91
C ILE A 34 22.26 27.72 -9.82
N LEU A 35 21.67 27.85 -8.63
CA LEU A 35 20.33 28.42 -8.44
C LEU A 35 20.33 29.94 -8.58
N THR A 36 21.47 30.59 -8.36
CA THR A 36 21.63 32.04 -8.52
C THR A 36 21.89 32.50 -9.95
N LYS A 37 22.03 31.57 -10.91
CA LYS A 37 22.17 31.92 -12.34
C LYS A 37 20.87 32.53 -12.86
N ALA A 38 20.96 33.65 -13.58
CA ALA A 38 19.80 34.42 -14.04
C ALA A 38 18.80 33.58 -14.86
N GLU A 39 19.31 32.62 -15.65
CA GLU A 39 18.52 31.71 -16.47
C GLU A 39 17.73 30.70 -15.62
N VAL A 40 18.33 30.22 -14.51
CA VAL A 40 17.70 29.26 -13.60
C VAL A 40 16.66 29.95 -12.73
N VAL A 41 16.96 31.16 -12.25
CA VAL A 41 16.00 31.98 -11.48
C VAL A 41 14.73 32.24 -12.29
N TYR A 42 14.86 32.52 -13.59
CA TYR A 42 13.71 32.72 -14.48
C TYR A 42 12.83 31.46 -14.59
N GLN A 43 13.42 30.27 -14.53
CA GLN A 43 12.72 28.98 -14.64
C GLN A 43 12.30 28.38 -13.29
N LEU A 44 12.60 29.03 -12.16
CA LEU A 44 12.20 28.56 -10.82
C LEU A 44 10.70 28.23 -10.70
N PRO A 45 9.75 29.03 -11.24
CA PRO A 45 8.33 28.68 -11.18
C PRO A 45 8.01 27.33 -11.83
N PHE A 46 8.71 26.97 -12.92
CA PHE A 46 8.55 25.69 -13.58
C PHE A 46 9.14 24.53 -12.77
N ILE A 47 10.28 24.74 -12.11
CA ILE A 47 10.87 23.73 -11.22
C ILE A 47 9.93 23.44 -10.05
N ILE A 48 9.36 24.48 -9.43
CA ILE A 48 8.38 24.33 -8.36
C ILE A 48 7.14 23.57 -8.86
N PHE A 49 6.66 23.88 -10.07
CA PHE A 49 5.57 23.14 -10.69
C PHE A 49 5.89 21.63 -10.82
N LEU A 50 7.10 21.27 -11.26
CA LEU A 50 7.53 19.87 -11.35
C LEU A 50 7.62 19.20 -9.98
N VAL A 51 8.10 19.91 -8.95
CA VAL A 51 8.14 19.40 -7.57
C VAL A 51 6.73 19.13 -7.06
N VAL A 52 5.79 20.06 -7.28
CA VAL A 52 4.37 19.88 -6.92
C VAL A 52 3.77 18.68 -7.64
N LEU A 53 4.06 18.52 -8.94
CA LEU A 53 3.61 17.37 -9.72
C LEU A 53 4.22 16.06 -9.18
N GLY A 54 5.48 16.07 -8.76
CA GLY A 54 6.15 14.94 -8.12
C GLY A 54 5.49 14.54 -6.81
N ILE A 55 5.20 15.52 -5.93
CA ILE A 55 4.48 15.29 -4.68
C ILE A 55 3.08 14.72 -4.96
N PHE A 56 2.38 15.29 -5.95
CA PHE A 56 1.06 14.81 -6.36
C PHE A 56 1.12 13.37 -6.88
N TYR A 57 2.12 13.02 -7.69
CA TYR A 57 2.32 11.67 -8.19
C TYR A 57 2.58 10.67 -7.06
N ILE A 58 3.50 11.00 -6.15
CA ILE A 58 3.82 10.17 -4.98
C ILE A 58 2.57 9.97 -4.11
N SER A 59 1.83 11.05 -3.83
CA SER A 59 0.60 11.00 -3.06
C SER A 59 -0.47 10.10 -3.69
N ASN A 60 -0.70 10.22 -5.00
CA ASN A 60 -1.63 9.35 -5.73
C ASN A 60 -1.18 7.89 -5.67
N ARG A 61 0.11 7.61 -5.87
CA ARG A 61 0.62 6.24 -5.80
C ARG A 61 0.39 5.62 -4.42
N TYR A 62 0.70 6.33 -3.34
CA TYR A 62 0.44 5.84 -1.99
C TYR A 62 -1.04 5.64 -1.69
N ARG A 63 -1.93 6.48 -2.25
CA ARG A 63 -3.39 6.27 -2.12
C ARG A 63 -3.82 4.97 -2.79
N SER A 64 -3.39 4.73 -4.02
CA SER A 64 -3.72 3.49 -4.74
C SER A 64 -3.19 2.25 -4.03
N GLU A 65 -1.97 2.33 -3.48
CA GLU A 65 -1.38 1.22 -2.74
C GLU A 65 -2.15 0.89 -1.45
N ARG A 66 -2.65 1.91 -0.73
CA ARG A 66 -3.52 1.71 0.44
C ARG A 66 -4.83 1.02 0.03
N VAL A 67 -5.51 1.56 -0.97
CA VAL A 67 -6.78 1.00 -1.46
C VAL A 67 -6.59 -0.44 -1.94
N TYR A 68 -5.48 -0.74 -2.61
CA TYR A 68 -5.17 -2.11 -3.04
C TYR A 68 -5.00 -3.05 -1.84
N ARG A 69 -4.28 -2.64 -0.79
CA ARG A 69 -4.16 -3.45 0.43
C ARG A 69 -5.50 -3.69 1.11
N ASP A 70 -6.31 -2.64 1.24
CA ASP A 70 -7.64 -2.74 1.86
C ASP A 70 -8.55 -3.65 1.04
N MET A 71 -8.44 -3.61 -0.28
CA MET A 71 -9.18 -4.52 -1.18
C MET A 71 -8.79 -5.98 -0.94
N VAL A 72 -7.50 -6.27 -0.79
CA VAL A 72 -7.01 -7.64 -0.53
C VAL A 72 -7.50 -8.16 0.83
N SER A 73 -7.45 -7.35 1.89
CA SER A 73 -7.96 -7.77 3.20
C SER A 73 -9.47 -7.98 3.16
N LEU A 74 -10.20 -7.07 2.52
CA LEU A 74 -11.66 -7.16 2.41
C LEU A 74 -12.10 -8.39 1.59
N GLU A 75 -11.36 -8.75 0.54
CA GLU A 75 -11.63 -9.97 -0.24
C GLU A 75 -11.41 -11.23 0.61
N GLN A 76 -10.39 -11.23 1.46
CA GLN A 76 -10.13 -12.33 2.39
C GLN A 76 -11.27 -12.46 3.42
N GLU A 77 -11.69 -11.35 4.03
CA GLU A 77 -12.81 -11.31 4.98
C GLU A 77 -14.12 -11.79 4.32
N LEU A 78 -14.42 -11.32 3.10
CA LEU A 78 -15.59 -11.75 2.34
C LEU A 78 -15.57 -13.26 2.06
N LYS A 79 -14.39 -13.81 1.75
CA LYS A 79 -14.21 -15.25 1.52
C LYS A 79 -14.46 -16.05 2.79
N GLU A 80 -13.90 -15.61 3.92
CA GLU A 80 -14.11 -16.23 5.22
C GLU A 80 -15.59 -16.21 5.62
N LEU A 81 -16.25 -15.06 5.52
CA LEU A 81 -17.67 -14.91 5.84
C LEU A 81 -18.57 -15.79 4.95
N ARG A 82 -18.20 -15.95 3.67
CA ARG A 82 -18.89 -16.89 2.77
C ARG A 82 -18.74 -18.34 3.21
N PHE A 83 -17.54 -18.76 3.62
CA PHE A 83 -17.33 -20.11 4.13
C PHE A 83 -18.10 -20.35 5.43
N GLU A 84 -18.13 -19.38 6.33
CA GLU A 84 -18.90 -19.44 7.57
C GLU A 84 -20.40 -19.59 7.29
N ALA A 85 -20.93 -18.78 6.37
CA ALA A 85 -22.33 -18.83 5.97
C ALA A 85 -22.69 -20.21 5.36
N ILE A 86 -21.87 -20.73 4.45
CA ILE A 86 -22.09 -22.04 3.82
C ILE A 86 -22.01 -23.16 4.87
N THR A 87 -21.01 -23.12 5.75
CA THR A 87 -20.83 -24.12 6.81
C THR A 87 -22.01 -24.13 7.77
N THR A 88 -22.43 -22.95 8.24
CA THR A 88 -23.56 -22.79 9.15
C THR A 88 -24.87 -23.25 8.50
N ALA A 89 -25.12 -22.85 7.26
CA ALA A 89 -26.29 -23.30 6.51
C ALA A 89 -26.29 -24.83 6.30
N SER A 90 -25.13 -25.41 6.02
CA SER A 90 -24.98 -26.87 5.85
C SER A 90 -25.21 -27.62 7.17
N ALA A 91 -24.72 -27.09 8.29
CA ALA A 91 -24.97 -27.66 9.62
C ALA A 91 -26.46 -27.63 9.95
N LEU A 92 -27.14 -26.51 9.69
CA LEU A 92 -28.59 -26.40 9.86
C LEU A 92 -29.33 -27.40 8.97
N MET A 93 -28.95 -27.51 7.69
CA MET A 93 -29.55 -28.46 6.74
C MET A 93 -29.38 -29.90 7.21
N TYR A 94 -28.20 -30.26 7.72
CA TYR A 94 -27.94 -31.58 8.29
C TYR A 94 -28.83 -31.84 9.52
N MET A 95 -28.92 -30.88 10.45
CA MET A 95 -29.78 -30.99 11.63
C MET A 95 -31.27 -31.04 11.30
N SER A 96 -31.69 -30.39 10.21
CA SER A 96 -33.09 -30.33 9.77
C SER A 96 -33.48 -31.52 8.88
N LYS A 97 -32.52 -32.39 8.52
CA LYS A 97 -32.76 -33.56 7.69
C LYS A 97 -33.70 -34.51 8.43
N GLN A 98 -34.78 -34.95 7.78
CA GLN A 98 -35.78 -35.86 8.36
C GLN A 98 -35.16 -37.06 9.07
N SER A 99 -34.18 -37.72 8.44
CA SER A 99 -33.47 -38.85 9.05
C SER A 99 -32.72 -38.50 10.33
N GLU A 100 -32.14 -37.30 10.44
CA GLU A 100 -31.46 -36.86 11.66
C GLU A 100 -32.45 -36.40 12.75
N VAL A 101 -33.57 -35.80 12.34
CA VAL A 101 -34.66 -35.46 13.25
C VAL A 101 -35.28 -36.72 13.86
N VAL A 102 -35.58 -37.74 13.06
CA VAL A 102 -36.11 -39.04 13.54
C VAL A 102 -35.13 -39.68 14.53
N LYS A 103 -33.84 -39.77 14.18
CA LYS A 103 -32.82 -40.27 15.12
C LYS A 103 -32.77 -39.49 16.42
N ARG A 104 -32.89 -38.15 16.38
CA ARG A 104 -32.88 -37.31 17.58
C ARG A 104 -34.11 -37.56 18.45
N VAL A 105 -35.29 -37.66 17.84
CA VAL A 105 -36.56 -37.99 18.50
C VAL A 105 -36.49 -39.35 19.22
N GLU A 106 -35.96 -40.38 18.54
CA GLU A 106 -35.73 -41.71 19.11
C GLU A 106 -34.75 -41.66 20.30
N ASN A 107 -33.62 -40.96 20.14
CA ASN A 107 -32.61 -40.81 21.19
C ASN A 107 -33.13 -40.04 22.42
N GLU A 108 -34.05 -39.10 22.22
CA GLU A 108 -34.68 -38.33 23.30
C GLU A 108 -35.88 -39.08 23.93
N GLY A 109 -36.23 -40.27 23.44
CA GLY A 109 -37.30 -41.10 23.99
C GLY A 109 -38.70 -40.53 23.73
N LEU A 110 -38.84 -39.68 22.70
CA LEU A 110 -40.12 -39.11 22.29
C LEU A 110 -40.87 -40.13 21.43
N ASP A 111 -42.11 -40.47 21.79
CA ASP A 111 -42.96 -41.44 21.08
C ASP A 111 -43.62 -40.81 19.84
N LEU A 112 -42.80 -40.27 18.94
CA LEU A 112 -43.21 -39.62 17.70
C LEU A 112 -42.75 -40.45 16.51
N MET A 113 -43.67 -40.78 15.62
CA MET A 113 -43.40 -41.55 14.40
C MET A 113 -43.53 -40.66 13.15
N GLU A 114 -42.74 -40.94 12.12
CA GLU A 114 -42.85 -40.24 10.84
C GLU A 114 -44.19 -40.57 10.16
N ALA A 115 -44.83 -39.54 9.57
CA ALA A 115 -46.07 -39.72 8.84
C ALA A 115 -45.80 -40.37 7.48
N THR A 116 -46.09 -41.66 7.36
CA THR A 116 -45.91 -42.44 6.13
C THR A 116 -46.96 -42.13 5.05
N GLU A 117 -48.10 -41.58 5.47
CA GLU A 117 -49.24 -41.29 4.60
C GLU A 117 -49.36 -39.79 4.30
N PRO A 118 -49.61 -39.39 3.04
CA PRO A 118 -49.73 -37.99 2.69
C PRO A 118 -51.01 -37.36 3.28
N PRO A 119 -50.98 -36.06 3.64
CA PRO A 119 -52.13 -35.38 4.23
C PRO A 119 -53.30 -35.25 3.25
N ILE A 120 -54.51 -35.55 3.74
CA ILE A 120 -55.76 -35.49 2.97
C ILE A 120 -56.36 -34.08 3.03
N LYS A 121 -56.71 -33.50 1.87
CA LYS A 121 -57.48 -32.24 1.84
C LYS A 121 -58.93 -32.52 2.22
N ILE A 122 -59.38 -31.91 3.31
CA ILE A 122 -60.78 -31.97 3.77
C ILE A 122 -61.57 -30.89 3.02
N TYR A 123 -62.52 -31.29 2.18
CA TYR A 123 -63.45 -30.37 1.53
C TYR A 123 -64.77 -30.34 2.32
N LEU A 124 -65.15 -29.16 2.83
CA LEU A 124 -66.45 -28.96 3.45
C LEU A 124 -67.54 -29.04 2.36
N LYS A 125 -68.47 -29.98 2.50
CA LYS A 125 -69.63 -30.09 1.62
C LYS A 125 -70.56 -28.91 1.91
N LYS A 126 -70.83 -28.09 0.89
CA LYS A 126 -71.72 -26.93 0.96
C LYS A 126 -73.18 -27.37 1.02
#